data_AF-A0A3M2KXE7-F1
#
_entry.id   AF-A0A3M2KXE7-F1
#
_cell.length_a   1.000
_cell.length_b   1.000
_cell.length_c   1.000
_cell.angle_alpha   90.00
_cell.angle_beta   90.00
_cell.angle_gamma   90.00
#
_symmetry.space_group_name_H-M   'P 1'
#
loop_
_entity.id
_entity.type
_entity.pdbx_description
1 polymer ?
#
loop_
_entity_poly.entity_id
_entity_poly.type
_entity_poly.pdbx_seq_one_letter_code
_entity_poly.pdbx_strand_id
1 'polypeptide(L)'
;MTDRFCEACGHELAIRRALLPDFGIPAGSVCESCAATEFDADGYCVACGEWRRPADRSAADLGAVQLVTDRGIAHARNEDSVAAAVLDDPTGSVVVIAVCDGVSTSENPQAASAAAARTGVDECVAALAADRPSPEAAVAGLEAAAIAVRDVATSGHAPSCTYVAAVVRPTANDTHEVTVINVGDSRAYWLSAGTRDDVPAQRLTVDDSWAQALVDSGVMDEEAAMRDPRAHALYRWLGADSDRRPGDTRPVTVEVRGPGALLLCSDGLWNYLSDPVRLAELALARPAETAAHDLVDFAVQSGGSDNITVALVPIVPSRASVQQ
;
A
#
# COMPACT_ATOMS: atom_id res chain seq x y z
N MET A 1 -9.09 26.75 -12.25
CA MET A 1 -9.45 25.35 -11.93
C MET A 1 -10.68 25.46 -11.06
N THR A 2 -11.83 25.03 -11.57
CA THR A 2 -13.12 25.26 -10.91
C THR A 2 -13.31 24.17 -9.89
N ASP A 3 -13.11 24.50 -8.62
CA ASP A 3 -13.36 23.57 -7.52
C ASP A 3 -14.78 23.02 -7.62
N ARG A 4 -14.92 21.69 -7.72
CA ARG A 4 -16.21 21.03 -7.82
C ARG A 4 -16.68 20.67 -6.42
N PHE A 5 -17.19 21.64 -5.66
CA PHE A 5 -17.84 21.37 -4.38
C PHE A 5 -19.36 21.26 -4.54
N CYS A 6 -19.99 20.41 -3.74
CA CYS A 6 -21.44 20.44 -3.54
C CYS A 6 -21.81 21.68 -2.70
N GLU A 7 -22.52 22.65 -3.27
CA GLU A 7 -22.90 23.91 -2.60
C GLU A 7 -23.81 23.74 -1.37
N ALA A 8 -24.44 22.56 -1.19
CA ALA A 8 -25.32 22.28 -0.06
C ALA A 8 -24.60 21.73 1.18
N CYS A 9 -23.45 21.07 1.03
CA CYS A 9 -22.75 20.40 2.13
C CYS A 9 -21.22 20.58 2.16
N GLY A 10 -20.63 21.26 1.18
CA GLY A 10 -19.18 21.52 1.12
C GLY A 10 -18.32 20.32 0.75
N HIS A 11 -18.91 19.20 0.30
CA HIS A 11 -18.17 18.00 -0.08
C HIS A 11 -17.53 18.14 -1.47
N GLU A 12 -16.27 17.76 -1.61
CA GLU A 12 -15.53 17.76 -2.87
C GLU A 12 -16.06 16.63 -3.77
N LEU A 13 -16.52 16.96 -4.97
CA LEU A 13 -17.14 16.01 -5.88
C LEU A 13 -16.05 15.13 -6.51
N ALA A 14 -16.01 13.87 -6.06
CA ALA A 14 -15.45 12.67 -6.72
C ALA A 14 -14.01 12.23 -6.40
N ILE A 15 -13.52 12.44 -5.17
CA ILE A 15 -12.36 11.71 -4.64
C ILE A 15 -12.80 10.78 -3.50
N ARG A 16 -12.64 9.47 -3.68
CA ARG A 16 -12.88 8.47 -2.63
C ARG A 16 -11.55 8.10 -1.99
N ARG A 17 -11.46 8.07 -0.66
CA ARG A 17 -10.21 7.78 0.07
C ARG A 17 -10.41 6.74 1.17
N ALA A 18 -9.36 6.00 1.48
CA ALA A 18 -9.27 5.15 2.66
C ALA A 18 -7.84 5.18 3.22
N LEU A 19 -7.72 5.05 4.53
CA LEU A 19 -6.49 4.69 5.25
C LEU A 19 -6.82 3.51 6.16
N LEU A 20 -5.99 2.47 6.11
CA LEU A 20 -6.03 1.34 7.02
C LEU A 20 -4.67 1.16 7.73
N PRO A 21 -4.63 0.58 8.94
CA PRO A 21 -5.80 0.25 9.76
C PRO A 21 -6.54 1.54 10.16
N ASP A 22 -7.86 1.43 10.35
CA ASP A 22 -8.62 2.57 10.87
C ASP A 22 -8.31 2.70 12.36
N PHE A 23 -7.45 3.66 12.70
CA PHE A 23 -7.11 3.97 14.09
C PHE A 23 -8.26 4.62 14.85
N GLY A 24 -9.35 4.99 14.17
CA GLY A 24 -10.57 5.47 14.79
C GLY A 24 -11.33 4.36 15.53
N ILE A 25 -12.27 4.78 16.39
CA ILE A 25 -13.27 3.88 16.95
C ILE A 25 -14.40 3.76 15.92
N PRO A 26 -14.63 2.58 15.30
CA PRO A 26 -15.70 2.42 14.32
C PRO A 26 -17.06 2.81 14.91
N ALA A 27 -17.87 3.51 14.12
CA ALA A 27 -19.21 3.89 14.51
C ALA A 27 -20.03 2.65 14.91
N GLY A 28 -20.63 2.68 16.10
CA GLY A 28 -21.39 1.56 16.65
C GLY A 28 -20.56 0.51 17.39
N SER A 29 -19.26 0.76 17.64
CA SER A 29 -18.46 -0.09 18.53
C SER A 29 -19.09 -0.21 19.92
N VAL A 30 -19.08 -1.43 20.48
CA VAL A 30 -19.55 -1.73 21.83
C VAL A 30 -18.42 -2.35 22.63
N CYS A 31 -18.31 -1.98 23.91
CA CYS A 31 -17.35 -2.56 24.82
C CYS A 31 -17.72 -4.02 25.12
N GLU A 32 -16.83 -4.97 24.89
CA GLU A 32 -17.09 -6.39 25.15
C GLU A 32 -17.34 -6.69 26.64
N SER A 33 -16.80 -5.86 27.54
CA SER A 33 -16.92 -6.03 28.99
C SER A 33 -18.24 -5.48 29.54
N CYS A 34 -18.69 -4.30 29.08
CA CYS A 34 -19.83 -3.59 29.69
C CYS A 34 -20.91 -3.10 28.70
N ALA A 35 -20.76 -3.40 27.40
CA ALA A 35 -21.64 -2.99 26.31
C ALA A 35 -21.80 -1.46 26.11
N ALA A 36 -21.01 -0.63 26.79
CA ALA A 36 -20.99 0.81 26.55
C ALA A 36 -20.44 1.13 25.15
N THR A 37 -20.91 2.22 24.56
CA THR A 37 -20.55 2.65 23.19
C THR A 37 -19.58 3.83 23.16
N GLU A 38 -19.23 4.37 24.32
CA GLU A 38 -18.33 5.51 24.45
C GLU A 38 -16.92 5.04 24.80
N PHE A 39 -15.96 5.52 24.04
CA PHE A 39 -14.52 5.26 24.20
C PHE A 39 -13.77 6.59 24.11
N ASP A 40 -12.66 6.71 24.82
CA ASP A 40 -11.76 7.84 24.71
C ASP A 40 -10.86 7.76 23.46
N ALA A 41 -10.03 8.77 23.24
CA ALA A 41 -9.14 8.84 22.07
C ALA A 41 -8.11 7.69 22.01
N ASP A 42 -7.83 7.05 23.14
CA ASP A 42 -6.87 5.95 23.26
C ASP A 42 -7.57 4.57 23.16
N GLY A 43 -8.88 4.55 22.93
CA GLY A 43 -9.68 3.34 22.76
C GLY A 43 -10.09 2.67 24.06
N TYR A 44 -9.96 3.34 25.21
CA TYR A 44 -10.47 2.82 26.47
C TYR A 44 -11.96 3.13 26.63
N CYS A 45 -12.72 2.14 27.06
CA CYS A 45 -14.13 2.32 27.37
C CYS A 45 -14.28 3.32 28.52
N VAL A 46 -14.98 4.45 28.30
CA VAL A 46 -15.13 5.49 29.33
C VAL A 46 -15.91 5.00 30.56
N ALA A 47 -16.71 3.94 30.41
CA ALA A 47 -17.54 3.40 31.47
C ALA A 47 -16.82 2.40 32.38
N CYS A 48 -15.92 1.57 31.85
CA CYS A 48 -15.27 0.49 32.60
C CYS A 48 -13.74 0.48 32.54
N GLY A 49 -13.13 1.32 31.70
CA GLY A 49 -11.69 1.36 31.50
C GLY A 49 -11.12 0.17 30.72
N GLU A 50 -11.96 -0.71 30.17
CA GLU A 50 -11.50 -1.81 29.33
C GLU A 50 -10.95 -1.26 28.01
N TRP A 51 -9.74 -1.69 27.63
CA TRP A 51 -9.14 -1.31 26.36
C TRP A 51 -9.77 -2.09 25.21
N ARG A 52 -10.34 -1.36 24.24
CA ARG A 52 -10.83 -1.98 23.01
C ARG A 52 -9.63 -2.35 22.14
N ARG A 53 -9.35 -3.65 22.05
CA ARG A 53 -8.39 -4.14 21.05
C ARG A 53 -8.92 -3.78 19.65
N PRO A 54 -8.11 -3.11 18.81
CA PRO A 54 -8.45 -2.96 17.40
C PRO A 54 -8.69 -4.33 16.77
N ALA A 55 -9.52 -4.36 15.72
CA ALA A 55 -9.68 -5.60 14.95
C ALA A 55 -8.33 -6.00 14.36
N ASP A 56 -8.01 -7.31 14.44
CA ASP A 56 -6.78 -7.84 13.86
C ASP A 56 -6.70 -7.53 12.35
N ARG A 57 -7.85 -7.55 11.67
CA ARG A 57 -7.98 -7.24 10.25
C ARG A 57 -8.82 -6.00 10.03
N SER A 58 -8.37 -5.15 9.11
CA SER A 58 -9.12 -4.03 8.56
C SER A 58 -9.16 -4.12 7.03
N ALA A 59 -10.26 -3.71 6.40
CA ALA A 59 -10.42 -3.73 4.95
C ALA A 59 -11.24 -2.54 4.46
N ALA A 60 -11.00 -2.12 3.21
CA ALA A 60 -11.74 -1.06 2.55
C ALA A 60 -11.88 -1.35 1.05
N ASP A 61 -13.06 -1.10 0.52
CA ASP A 61 -13.40 -1.20 -0.90
C ASP A 61 -13.67 0.21 -1.44
N LEU A 62 -12.82 0.69 -2.35
CA LEU A 62 -13.01 1.95 -3.07
C LEU A 62 -13.48 1.72 -4.51
N GLY A 63 -14.06 0.57 -4.83
CA GLY A 63 -14.52 0.12 -6.14
C GLY A 63 -13.40 -0.20 -7.12
N ALA A 64 -12.47 0.73 -7.32
CA ALA A 64 -11.32 0.59 -8.20
C ALA A 64 -10.10 -0.04 -7.51
N VAL A 65 -10.10 -0.11 -6.18
CA VAL A 65 -9.01 -0.70 -5.38
C VAL A 65 -9.58 -1.34 -4.12
N GLN A 66 -9.01 -2.49 -3.76
CA GLN A 66 -9.30 -3.25 -2.56
C GLN A 66 -8.10 -3.17 -1.62
N LEU A 67 -8.33 -2.79 -0.37
CA LEU A 67 -7.29 -2.70 0.65
C LEU A 67 -7.60 -3.69 1.76
N VAL A 68 -6.62 -4.48 2.18
CA VAL A 68 -6.72 -5.37 3.34
C VAL A 68 -5.41 -5.29 4.11
N THR A 69 -5.50 -5.08 5.42
CA THR A 69 -4.35 -5.17 6.34
C THR A 69 -4.72 -6.02 7.53
N ASP A 70 -3.79 -6.85 7.98
CA ASP A 70 -3.97 -7.82 9.06
C ASP A 70 -2.74 -7.80 9.97
N ARG A 71 -2.96 -7.80 11.28
CA ARG A 71 -1.90 -7.86 12.30
C ARG A 71 -1.06 -9.14 12.15
N GLY A 72 -1.61 -10.19 11.55
CA GLY A 72 -1.01 -11.51 11.57
C GLY A 72 -1.16 -12.18 12.95
N ILE A 73 -0.42 -13.26 13.14
CA ILE A 73 -0.54 -14.12 14.31
C ILE A 73 0.44 -13.70 15.41
N ALA A 74 1.70 -13.42 15.03
CA ALA A 74 2.79 -13.28 15.99
C ALA A 74 2.93 -11.87 16.59
N HIS A 75 2.56 -10.81 15.86
CA HIS A 75 2.81 -9.43 16.27
C HIS A 75 1.73 -8.92 17.23
N ALA A 76 2.09 -8.15 18.25
CA ALA A 76 1.13 -7.63 19.23
C ALA A 76 0.25 -6.47 18.68
N ARG A 77 0.67 -5.85 17.59
CA ARG A 77 -0.01 -4.73 16.91
C ARG A 77 0.27 -4.79 15.41
N ASN A 78 -0.57 -4.10 14.65
CA ASN A 78 -0.34 -3.87 13.24
C ASN A 78 0.45 -2.56 13.08
N GLU A 79 1.67 -2.68 12.58
CA GLU A 79 2.62 -1.60 12.29
C GLU A 79 2.62 -1.24 10.79
N ASP A 80 1.90 -2.00 9.97
CA ASP A 80 1.63 -1.64 8.58
C ASP A 80 0.55 -0.57 8.47
N SER A 81 0.58 0.15 7.34
CA SER A 81 -0.50 1.02 6.91
C SER A 81 -0.64 1.03 5.39
N VAL A 82 -1.87 1.20 4.93
CA VAL A 82 -2.19 1.36 3.52
C VAL A 82 -3.18 2.49 3.31
N ALA A 83 -2.86 3.39 2.39
CA ALA A 83 -3.75 4.46 1.97
C ALA A 83 -4.03 4.37 0.48
N ALA A 84 -5.24 4.79 0.07
CA ALA A 84 -5.56 4.96 -1.33
C ALA A 84 -6.53 6.12 -1.56
N ALA A 85 -6.44 6.70 -2.76
CA ALA A 85 -7.39 7.66 -3.30
C ALA A 85 -7.79 7.24 -4.72
N VAL A 86 -9.08 7.34 -5.02
CA VAL A 86 -9.63 7.14 -6.36
C VAL A 86 -10.23 8.47 -6.81
N LEU A 87 -9.66 9.03 -7.87
CA LEU A 87 -10.13 10.26 -8.50
C LEU A 87 -10.90 9.87 -9.75
N ASP A 88 -12.16 10.29 -9.87
CA ASP A 88 -12.92 10.02 -11.07
C ASP A 88 -12.59 11.06 -12.15
N ASP A 89 -11.93 10.64 -13.24
CA ASP A 89 -11.63 11.47 -14.41
C ASP A 89 -12.56 11.09 -15.59
N PRO A 90 -12.89 12.02 -16.53
CA PRO A 90 -13.71 11.71 -17.70
C PRO A 90 -13.18 10.55 -18.56
N THR A 91 -11.87 10.26 -18.50
CA THR A 91 -11.23 9.16 -19.23
C THR A 91 -11.20 7.84 -18.45
N GLY A 92 -11.66 7.83 -17.20
CA GLY A 92 -11.67 6.70 -16.28
C GLY A 92 -11.08 7.08 -14.91
N SER A 93 -11.26 6.25 -13.89
CA SER A 93 -10.74 6.59 -12.56
C SER A 93 -9.21 6.48 -12.50
N VAL A 94 -8.55 7.48 -11.92
CA VAL A 94 -7.13 7.44 -11.54
C VAL A 94 -7.03 6.94 -10.10
N VAL A 95 -6.14 5.98 -9.85
CA VAL A 95 -5.95 5.38 -8.53
C VAL A 95 -4.55 5.71 -8.01
N VAL A 96 -4.45 6.23 -6.79
CA VAL A 96 -3.20 6.52 -6.08
C VAL A 96 -3.18 5.70 -4.80
N ILE A 97 -2.09 4.98 -4.53
CA ILE A 97 -2.00 4.03 -3.41
C ILE A 97 -0.62 4.11 -2.80
N ALA A 98 -0.53 3.96 -1.48
CA ALA A 98 0.71 3.70 -0.77
C ALA A 98 0.53 2.58 0.27
N VAL A 99 1.46 1.64 0.32
CA VAL A 99 1.62 0.64 1.40
C VAL A 99 2.94 0.95 2.12
N CYS A 100 2.90 1.01 3.44
CA CYS A 100 4.03 1.31 4.30
C CYS A 100 4.09 0.30 5.43
N ASP A 101 5.27 -0.25 5.70
CA ASP A 101 5.53 -1.19 6.78
C ASP A 101 6.40 -0.51 7.83
N GLY A 102 5.92 -0.44 9.08
CA GLY A 102 6.61 0.21 10.18
C GLY A 102 7.73 -0.66 10.74
N VAL A 103 8.96 -0.13 10.81
CA VAL A 103 10.11 -0.89 11.31
C VAL A 103 9.97 -1.13 12.82
N SER A 104 9.71 -2.36 13.25
CA SER A 104 9.37 -2.69 14.65
C SER A 104 10.39 -2.26 15.71
N THR A 105 11.66 -2.10 15.33
CA THR A 105 12.73 -1.64 16.24
C THR A 105 12.79 -0.12 16.40
N SER A 106 11.99 0.63 15.64
CA SER A 106 11.92 2.09 15.66
C SER A 106 10.90 2.62 16.68
N GLU A 107 10.89 3.94 16.91
CA GLU A 107 9.87 4.58 17.74
C GLU A 107 8.55 4.75 16.97
N ASN A 108 7.43 4.36 17.59
CA ASN A 108 6.09 4.51 17.03
C ASN A 108 5.96 4.08 15.55
N PRO A 109 6.39 2.86 15.18
CA PRO A 109 6.42 2.40 13.79
C PRO A 109 5.05 2.49 13.09
N GLN A 110 3.98 2.19 13.82
CA GLN A 110 2.60 2.32 13.35
C GLN A 110 2.21 3.77 13.01
N ALA A 111 2.76 4.75 13.73
CA ALA A 111 2.51 6.16 13.45
C ALA A 111 3.33 6.63 12.25
N ALA A 112 4.56 6.13 12.10
CA ALA A 112 5.40 6.39 10.93
C ALA A 112 4.74 5.89 9.64
N SER A 113 4.36 4.61 9.60
CA SER A 113 3.71 4.01 8.42
C SER A 113 2.39 4.69 8.08
N ALA A 114 1.55 5.00 9.08
CA ALA A 114 0.29 5.69 8.88
C ALA A 114 0.47 7.13 8.33
N ALA A 115 1.43 7.89 8.89
CA ALA A 115 1.75 9.24 8.45
C ALA A 115 2.32 9.22 7.01
N ALA A 116 3.20 8.28 6.71
CA ALA A 116 3.78 8.09 5.38
C ALA A 116 2.72 7.76 4.34
N ALA A 117 1.88 6.75 4.58
CA ALA A 117 0.87 6.30 3.65
C ALA A 117 -0.15 7.42 3.36
N ARG A 118 -0.67 8.07 4.41
CA ARG A 118 -1.64 9.18 4.28
C ARG A 118 -1.04 10.35 3.51
N THR A 119 0.09 10.87 3.98
CA THR A 119 0.69 12.09 3.41
C THR A 119 1.19 11.84 1.99
N GLY A 120 1.76 10.66 1.73
CA GLY A 120 2.23 10.28 0.40
C GLY A 120 1.12 10.22 -0.63
N VAL A 121 -0.02 9.63 -0.29
CA VAL A 121 -1.21 9.63 -1.16
C VAL A 121 -1.77 11.05 -1.34
N ASP A 122 -1.93 11.80 -0.26
CA ASP A 122 -2.52 13.15 -0.30
C ASP A 122 -1.70 14.11 -1.18
N GLU A 123 -0.37 14.10 -1.06
CA GLU A 123 0.52 14.96 -1.84
C GLU A 123 0.69 14.47 -3.28
N CYS A 124 0.65 13.15 -3.51
CA CYS A 124 0.61 12.62 -4.88
C CYS A 124 -0.68 13.04 -5.59
N VAL A 125 -1.84 12.95 -4.93
CA VAL A 125 -3.13 13.45 -5.43
C VAL A 125 -3.06 14.94 -5.73
N ALA A 126 -2.51 15.75 -4.82
CA ALA A 126 -2.34 17.19 -5.02
C ALA A 126 -1.44 17.51 -6.23
N ALA A 127 -0.35 16.77 -6.40
CA ALA A 127 0.55 16.90 -7.55
C ALA A 127 -0.14 16.55 -8.87
N LEU A 128 -0.94 15.47 -8.92
CA LEU A 128 -1.75 15.12 -10.09
C LEU A 128 -2.82 16.16 -10.38
N ALA A 129 -3.46 16.72 -9.35
CA ALA A 129 -4.42 17.82 -9.50
C ALA A 129 -3.76 19.11 -10.02
N ALA A 130 -2.45 19.28 -9.80
CA ALA A 130 -1.64 20.33 -10.42
C ALA A 130 -1.13 19.97 -11.83
N ASP A 131 -1.71 18.94 -12.47
CA ASP A 131 -1.38 18.46 -13.82
C ASP A 131 0.07 17.96 -13.98
N ARG A 132 0.69 17.51 -12.88
CA ARG A 132 2.02 16.89 -12.94
C ARG A 132 1.92 15.46 -13.48
N PRO A 133 2.89 14.99 -14.28
CA PRO A 133 2.96 13.60 -14.74
C PRO A 133 3.01 12.61 -13.57
N SER A 134 2.49 11.40 -13.77
CA SER A 134 2.45 10.34 -12.74
C SER A 134 3.81 10.08 -12.06
N PRO A 135 4.95 10.02 -12.79
CA PRO A 135 6.28 9.89 -12.15
C PRO A 135 6.63 11.03 -11.20
N GLU A 136 6.33 12.27 -11.58
CA GLU A 136 6.64 13.43 -10.74
C GLU A 136 5.72 13.51 -9.52
N ALA A 137 4.45 13.15 -9.68
CA ALA A 137 3.51 13.08 -8.57
C ALA A 137 3.88 11.97 -7.58
N ALA A 138 4.34 10.81 -8.06
CA ALA A 138 4.83 9.73 -7.20
C ALA A 138 6.05 10.15 -6.37
N VAL A 139 7.00 10.88 -6.98
CA VAL A 139 8.16 11.46 -6.27
C VAL A 139 7.72 12.48 -5.22
N ALA A 140 6.76 13.35 -5.55
CA ALA A 140 6.24 14.33 -4.60
C ALA A 140 5.60 13.67 -3.37
N GLY A 141 4.81 12.62 -3.59
CA GLY A 141 4.25 11.80 -2.51
C GLY A 141 5.33 11.18 -1.63
N LEU A 142 6.36 10.57 -2.23
CA LEU A 142 7.49 9.99 -1.49
C LEU A 142 8.24 11.05 -0.65
N GLU A 143 8.53 12.22 -1.21
CA GLU A 143 9.23 13.30 -0.50
C GLU A 143 8.44 13.79 0.70
N ALA A 144 7.12 13.96 0.54
CA ALA A 144 6.24 14.38 1.61
C ALA A 144 6.04 13.30 2.68
N ALA A 145 5.90 12.03 2.29
CA ALA A 145 5.88 10.90 3.22
C ALA A 145 7.14 10.87 4.09
N ALA A 146 8.31 11.10 3.49
CA ALA A 146 9.57 11.17 4.23
C ALA A 146 9.62 12.33 5.23
N ILE A 147 9.01 13.49 4.91
CA ILE A 147 8.86 14.60 5.86
C ILE A 147 7.94 14.20 7.01
N ALA A 148 6.77 13.63 6.69
CA ALA A 148 5.78 13.23 7.68
C ALA A 148 6.33 12.23 8.70
N VAL A 149 7.11 11.23 8.25
CA VAL A 149 7.76 10.26 9.15
C VAL A 149 8.73 10.94 10.12
N ARG A 150 9.51 11.93 9.65
CA ARG A 150 10.43 12.68 10.53
C ARG A 150 9.68 13.51 11.57
N ASP A 151 8.52 14.05 11.21
CA ASP A 151 7.70 14.89 12.10
C ASP A 151 6.97 14.07 13.18
N VAL A 152 6.90 12.74 13.05
CA VAL A 152 6.40 11.83 14.10
C VAL A 152 7.38 11.74 15.29
N ALA A 153 8.66 12.09 15.10
CA ALA A 153 9.69 11.89 16.12
C ALA A 153 9.46 12.74 17.37
N THR A 154 9.45 12.11 18.56
CA THR A 154 9.25 12.79 19.84
C THR A 154 10.52 12.96 20.67
N SER A 155 11.42 11.95 20.71
CA SER A 155 12.83 12.00 21.17
C SER A 155 13.37 10.60 21.47
N GLY A 156 14.55 10.22 20.95
CA GLY A 156 15.23 8.95 21.29
C GLY A 156 15.78 8.23 20.06
N HIS A 157 14.93 7.50 19.35
CA HIS A 157 15.17 6.88 18.04
C HIS A 157 14.21 7.45 16.98
N ALA A 158 14.65 7.47 15.71
CA ALA A 158 13.80 7.99 14.64
C ALA A 158 12.69 6.98 14.31
N PRO A 159 11.40 7.40 14.28
CA PRO A 159 10.34 6.60 13.67
C PRO A 159 10.71 6.23 12.25
N SER A 160 10.44 4.99 11.87
CA SER A 160 10.87 4.48 10.57
C SER A 160 9.85 3.54 9.93
N CYS A 161 9.74 3.60 8.61
CA CYS A 161 8.92 2.68 7.83
C CYS A 161 9.47 2.50 6.41
N THR A 162 9.05 1.44 5.73
CA THR A 162 9.16 1.31 4.27
C THR A 162 8.13 2.21 3.58
N TYR A 163 8.21 2.29 2.26
CA TYR A 163 7.22 2.97 1.43
C TYR A 163 7.20 2.39 0.02
N VAL A 164 6.05 1.87 -0.41
CA VAL A 164 5.79 1.58 -1.83
C VAL A 164 4.51 2.27 -2.25
N ALA A 165 4.56 3.03 -3.35
CA ALA A 165 3.39 3.72 -3.86
C ALA A 165 3.24 3.53 -5.36
N ALA A 166 2.01 3.67 -5.83
CA ALA A 166 1.69 3.58 -7.24
C ALA A 166 0.61 4.57 -7.66
N VAL A 167 0.70 4.99 -8.93
CA VAL A 167 -0.34 5.72 -9.65
C VAL A 167 -0.77 4.86 -10.83
N VAL A 168 -2.07 4.57 -10.93
CA VAL A 168 -2.69 3.88 -12.07
C VAL A 168 -3.58 4.87 -12.80
N ARG A 169 -3.26 5.16 -14.06
CA ARG A 169 -3.97 6.14 -14.87
C ARG A 169 -4.40 5.51 -16.20
N PRO A 170 -5.70 5.54 -16.55
CA PRO A 170 -6.16 5.17 -17.88
C PRO A 170 -5.54 6.06 -18.96
N THR A 171 -5.23 5.48 -20.12
CA THR A 171 -4.73 6.21 -21.29
C THR A 171 -5.77 6.21 -22.41
N ALA A 172 -5.55 7.06 -23.43
CA ALA A 172 -6.43 7.13 -24.60
C ALA A 172 -6.43 5.87 -25.48
N ASN A 173 -5.45 4.96 -25.32
CA ASN A 173 -5.25 3.80 -26.19
C ASN A 173 -5.79 2.49 -25.60
N ASP A 174 -6.76 2.57 -24.68
CA ASP A 174 -7.27 1.42 -23.93
C ASP A 174 -6.14 0.67 -23.20
N THR A 175 -5.23 1.44 -22.61
CA THR A 175 -4.18 0.94 -21.72
C THR A 175 -4.20 1.74 -20.43
N HIS A 176 -3.43 1.29 -19.45
CA HIS A 176 -3.22 1.96 -18.19
C HIS A 176 -1.72 2.20 -18.02
N GLU A 177 -1.36 3.43 -17.70
CA GLU A 177 -0.05 3.78 -17.20
C GLU A 177 -0.01 3.41 -15.72
N VAL A 178 0.95 2.54 -15.36
CA VAL A 178 1.22 2.14 -13.98
C VAL A 178 2.61 2.65 -13.61
N THR A 179 2.65 3.66 -12.76
CA THR A 179 3.88 4.23 -12.21
C THR A 179 4.06 3.76 -10.77
N VAL A 180 5.22 3.19 -10.44
CA VAL A 180 5.56 2.68 -9.11
C VAL A 180 6.82 3.36 -8.59
N ILE A 181 6.86 3.63 -7.29
CA ILE A 181 8.07 4.07 -6.58
C ILE A 181 8.17 3.32 -5.24
N ASN A 182 9.37 2.87 -4.86
CA ASN A 182 9.57 2.20 -3.58
C ASN A 182 10.86 2.64 -2.85
N VAL A 183 10.82 2.56 -1.53
CA VAL A 183 11.95 2.64 -0.59
C VAL A 183 11.72 1.55 0.47
N GLY A 184 12.74 0.71 0.68
CA GLY A 184 12.60 -0.49 1.52
C GLY A 184 12.22 -1.71 0.68
N ASP A 185 11.58 -2.70 1.29
CA ASP A 185 11.33 -4.03 0.70
C ASP A 185 9.84 -4.38 0.59
N SER A 186 8.93 -3.45 0.85
CA SER A 186 7.54 -3.59 0.38
C SER A 186 7.51 -3.54 -1.15
N ARG A 187 6.67 -4.37 -1.77
CA ARG A 187 6.75 -4.68 -3.20
C ARG A 187 5.51 -4.27 -3.97
N ALA A 188 5.70 -4.05 -5.27
CA ALA A 188 4.62 -3.97 -6.24
C ALA A 188 4.80 -4.98 -7.36
N TYR A 189 3.69 -5.52 -7.85
CA TYR A 189 3.64 -6.54 -8.89
C TYR A 189 2.58 -6.19 -9.94
N TRP A 190 2.92 -6.40 -11.21
CA TRP A 190 1.91 -6.55 -12.25
C TRP A 190 1.54 -8.02 -12.35
N LEU A 191 0.26 -8.33 -12.20
CA LEU A 191 -0.31 -9.67 -12.28
C LEU A 191 -1.10 -9.79 -13.58
N SER A 192 -0.53 -10.49 -14.56
CA SER A 192 -1.13 -10.64 -15.88
C SER A 192 -1.98 -11.91 -15.96
N ALA A 193 -3.12 -11.85 -16.66
CA ALA A 193 -3.87 -13.05 -17.05
C ALA A 193 -3.18 -13.85 -18.19
N GLY A 194 -2.06 -13.34 -18.73
CA GLY A 194 -1.17 -14.12 -19.59
C GLY A 194 -1.55 -14.20 -21.07
N THR A 195 -2.09 -13.12 -21.67
CA THR A 195 -2.27 -13.09 -23.14
C THR A 195 -0.95 -12.79 -23.86
N ARG A 196 -0.81 -13.27 -25.11
CA ARG A 196 0.47 -13.32 -25.85
C ARG A 196 1.09 -11.94 -26.14
N ASP A 197 0.28 -10.89 -26.12
CA ASP A 197 0.67 -9.52 -26.46
C ASP A 197 0.74 -8.59 -25.23
N ASP A 198 0.51 -9.13 -24.03
CA ASP A 198 0.53 -8.36 -22.78
C ASP A 198 1.86 -8.47 -22.04
N VAL A 199 2.12 -7.48 -21.18
CA VAL A 199 3.21 -7.52 -20.20
C VAL A 199 3.02 -8.76 -19.30
N PRO A 200 4.02 -9.66 -19.18
CA PRO A 200 3.91 -10.84 -18.33
C PRO A 200 3.85 -10.46 -16.86
N ALA A 201 3.34 -11.37 -16.02
CA ALA A 201 3.33 -11.16 -14.58
C ALA A 201 4.78 -10.97 -14.07
N GLN A 202 5.04 -9.89 -13.35
CA GLN A 202 6.39 -9.52 -12.91
C GLN A 202 6.38 -8.61 -11.67
N ARG A 203 7.48 -8.65 -10.90
CA ARG A 203 7.77 -7.66 -9.86
C ARG A 203 8.18 -6.34 -10.51
N LEU A 204 7.63 -5.23 -10.03
CA LEU A 204 7.89 -3.87 -10.52
C LEU A 204 8.88 -3.09 -9.66
N THR A 205 9.13 -3.56 -8.43
CA THR A 205 10.04 -2.95 -7.45
C THR A 205 11.37 -3.70 -7.36
N VAL A 206 12.36 -3.03 -6.78
CA VAL A 206 13.63 -3.62 -6.34
C VAL A 206 13.79 -3.33 -4.86
N ASP A 207 14.00 -4.36 -4.05
CA ASP A 207 14.03 -4.22 -2.59
C ASP A 207 15.31 -3.52 -2.13
N ASP A 208 15.22 -2.58 -1.20
CA ASP A 208 16.40 -2.00 -0.56
C ASP A 208 16.89 -2.86 0.63
N SER A 209 17.21 -4.14 0.38
CA SER A 209 17.58 -5.14 1.39
C SER A 209 18.99 -5.72 1.23
N TRP A 210 19.52 -6.32 2.31
CA TRP A 210 20.82 -7.03 2.30
C TRP A 210 20.89 -8.10 1.22
N ALA A 211 19.83 -8.92 1.10
CA ALA A 211 19.76 -9.94 0.07
C ALA A 211 19.86 -9.34 -1.35
N GLN A 212 19.10 -8.28 -1.63
CA GLN A 212 19.11 -7.64 -2.95
C GLN A 212 20.50 -7.07 -3.28
N ALA A 213 21.21 -6.46 -2.34
CA ALA A 213 22.57 -5.97 -2.60
C ALA A 213 23.59 -7.09 -2.86
N LEU A 214 23.44 -8.26 -2.21
CA LEU A 214 24.28 -9.43 -2.49
C LEU A 214 24.03 -9.99 -3.90
N VAL A 215 22.77 -9.99 -4.34
CA VAL A 215 22.38 -10.38 -5.70
C VAL A 215 22.92 -9.38 -6.72
N ASP A 216 22.72 -8.08 -6.51
CA ASP A 216 23.15 -7.02 -7.42
C ASP A 216 24.67 -6.96 -7.57
N SER A 217 25.41 -7.30 -6.52
CA SER A 217 26.88 -7.39 -6.55
C SER A 217 27.39 -8.69 -7.20
N GLY A 218 26.51 -9.62 -7.55
CA GLY A 218 26.85 -10.93 -8.12
C GLY A 218 27.55 -11.88 -7.14
N VAL A 219 27.50 -11.58 -5.83
CA VAL A 219 28.14 -12.37 -4.78
C VAL A 219 27.35 -13.65 -4.50
N MET A 220 26.01 -13.59 -4.60
CA MET A 220 25.10 -14.71 -4.40
C MET A 220 23.96 -14.68 -5.42
N ASP A 221 23.36 -15.84 -5.71
CA ASP A 221 22.05 -15.89 -6.35
C ASP A 221 20.94 -15.57 -5.33
N GLU A 222 19.73 -15.32 -5.84
CA GLU A 222 18.58 -14.91 -5.01
C GLU A 222 18.23 -15.95 -3.94
N GLU A 223 18.23 -17.24 -4.29
CA GLU A 223 17.89 -18.31 -3.36
C GLU A 223 18.91 -18.43 -2.22
N ALA A 224 20.20 -18.28 -2.50
CA ALA A 224 21.25 -18.26 -1.49
C ALA A 224 21.22 -16.98 -0.65
N ALA A 225 20.99 -15.82 -1.27
CA ALA A 225 20.92 -14.54 -0.56
C ALA A 225 19.79 -14.51 0.47
N MET A 226 18.62 -15.08 0.14
CA MET A 226 17.47 -15.19 1.04
C MET A 226 17.70 -16.15 2.23
N ARG A 227 18.72 -17.00 2.19
CA ARG A 227 19.10 -17.86 3.32
C ARG A 227 20.05 -17.18 4.33
N ASP A 228 20.58 -15.99 4.02
CA ASP A 228 21.38 -15.24 4.99
C ASP A 228 20.47 -14.80 6.15
N PRO A 229 20.90 -14.95 7.42
CA PRO A 229 20.13 -14.48 8.57
C PRO A 229 19.78 -12.99 8.54
N ARG A 230 20.48 -12.21 7.72
CA ARG A 230 20.28 -10.76 7.54
C ARG A 230 19.56 -10.44 6.24
N ALA A 231 19.03 -11.42 5.50
CA ALA A 231 18.43 -11.22 4.16
C ALA A 231 17.45 -10.03 4.13
N HIS A 232 16.60 -9.93 5.16
CA HIS A 232 15.57 -8.89 5.32
C HIS A 232 16.09 -7.59 5.94
N ALA A 233 17.38 -7.47 6.24
CA ALA A 233 17.91 -6.22 6.80
C ALA A 233 17.85 -5.10 5.75
N LEU A 234 17.11 -4.05 6.07
CA LEU A 234 16.94 -2.88 5.21
C LEU A 234 18.22 -2.04 5.14
N TYR A 235 18.53 -1.53 3.96
CA TYR A 235 19.54 -0.50 3.75
C TYR A 235 18.96 0.89 3.52
N ARG A 236 17.69 0.98 3.14
CA ARG A 236 16.95 2.23 2.99
C ARG A 236 15.55 2.07 3.55
N TRP A 237 15.13 3.10 4.25
CA TRP A 237 13.80 3.26 4.83
C TRP A 237 13.50 4.76 4.88
N LEU A 238 12.26 5.13 5.17
CA LEU A 238 11.90 6.49 5.55
C LEU A 238 12.15 6.67 7.04
N GLY A 239 12.98 7.63 7.42
CA GLY A 239 13.33 7.91 8.82
C GLY A 239 14.30 9.09 8.92
N ALA A 240 14.41 9.72 10.10
CA ALA A 240 15.37 10.81 10.29
C ALA A 240 16.84 10.34 10.26
N ASP A 241 17.05 9.04 10.45
CA ASP A 241 18.33 8.33 10.41
C ASP A 241 18.68 7.75 9.03
N SER A 242 17.82 7.93 8.03
CA SER A 242 18.12 7.51 6.66
C SER A 242 19.10 8.48 5.98
N ASP A 243 20.27 7.99 5.57
CA ASP A 243 21.32 8.82 4.94
C ASP A 243 21.02 9.21 3.47
N ARG A 244 20.07 8.55 2.81
CA ARG A 244 19.74 8.80 1.39
C ARG A 244 18.51 9.67 1.24
N ARG A 245 18.59 10.68 0.36
CA ARG A 245 17.44 11.55 0.10
C ARG A 245 16.39 10.80 -0.73
N PRO A 246 15.09 11.01 -0.47
CA PRO A 246 14.03 10.38 -1.26
C PRO A 246 14.10 10.70 -2.77
N GLY A 247 14.60 11.89 -3.14
CA GLY A 247 14.78 12.32 -4.54
C GLY A 247 15.82 11.53 -5.35
N ASP A 248 16.60 10.65 -4.72
CA ASP A 248 17.50 9.73 -5.42
C ASP A 248 16.76 8.48 -5.96
N THR A 249 15.52 8.25 -5.50
CA THR A 249 14.67 7.15 -5.97
C THR A 249 14.01 7.52 -7.30
N ARG A 250 14.07 6.62 -8.28
CA ARG A 250 13.45 6.81 -9.59
C ARG A 250 12.19 5.96 -9.71
N PRO A 251 11.03 6.54 -10.08
CA PRO A 251 9.86 5.76 -10.42
C PRO A 251 10.11 4.85 -11.64
N VAL A 252 9.48 3.69 -11.64
CA VAL A 252 9.34 2.82 -12.81
C VAL A 252 7.94 3.00 -13.39
N THR A 253 7.81 3.07 -14.71
CA THR A 253 6.50 3.17 -15.38
C THR A 253 6.37 2.07 -16.42
N VAL A 254 5.24 1.37 -16.39
CA VAL A 254 4.86 0.35 -17.38
C VAL A 254 3.49 0.66 -17.93
N GLU A 255 3.28 0.37 -19.21
CA GLU A 255 1.97 0.47 -19.85
C GLU A 255 1.36 -0.93 -19.97
N VAL A 256 0.12 -1.10 -19.49
CA VAL A 256 -0.57 -2.40 -19.44
C VAL A 256 -1.98 -2.30 -20.03
N ARG A 257 -2.45 -3.35 -20.69
CA ARG A 257 -3.79 -3.37 -21.32
C ARG A 257 -4.84 -4.13 -20.50
N GLY A 258 -4.40 -5.09 -19.68
CA GLY A 258 -5.28 -6.03 -19.00
C GLY A 258 -5.89 -7.08 -19.94
N PRO A 259 -6.59 -8.10 -19.42
CA PRO A 259 -6.98 -8.24 -18.02
C PRO A 259 -5.80 -8.61 -17.10
N GLY A 260 -5.78 -7.99 -15.92
CA GLY A 260 -4.76 -8.22 -14.90
C GLY A 260 -5.05 -7.42 -13.64
N ALA A 261 -4.07 -7.32 -12.75
CA ALA A 261 -4.15 -6.50 -11.55
C ALA A 261 -2.78 -5.94 -11.15
N LEU A 262 -2.78 -4.74 -10.59
CA LEU A 262 -1.64 -4.24 -9.83
C LEU A 262 -1.82 -4.66 -8.36
N LEU A 263 -0.79 -5.28 -7.79
CA LEU A 263 -0.72 -5.65 -6.38
C LEU A 263 0.41 -4.88 -5.71
N LEU A 264 0.12 -4.18 -4.61
CA LEU A 264 1.13 -3.69 -3.66
C LEU A 264 1.01 -4.50 -2.36
N CYS A 265 2.12 -4.87 -1.74
CA CYS A 265 2.11 -5.60 -0.47
C CYS A 265 3.32 -5.34 0.42
N SER A 266 3.15 -5.52 1.73
CA SER A 266 4.25 -5.63 2.70
C SER A 266 4.93 -7.01 2.60
N ASP A 267 6.00 -7.20 3.37
CA ASP A 267 6.75 -8.45 3.39
C ASP A 267 6.00 -9.61 4.03
N GLY A 268 5.04 -9.33 4.91
CA GLY A 268 4.13 -10.33 5.46
C GLY A 268 3.36 -11.12 4.41
N LEU A 269 3.16 -10.60 3.18
CA LEU A 269 2.68 -11.42 2.06
C LEU A 269 3.83 -12.10 1.31
N TRP A 270 4.79 -11.32 0.81
CA TRP A 270 5.73 -11.85 -0.18
C TRP A 270 6.74 -12.84 0.42
N ASN A 271 6.95 -12.83 1.74
CA ASN A 271 7.73 -13.84 2.46
C ASN A 271 7.13 -15.25 2.31
N TYR A 272 5.82 -15.37 2.09
CA TYR A 272 5.14 -16.64 1.83
C TYR A 272 4.82 -16.87 0.34
N LEU A 273 4.64 -15.80 -0.43
CA LEU A 273 4.26 -15.86 -1.84
C LEU A 273 4.90 -14.73 -2.65
N SER A 274 6.09 -14.97 -3.18
CA SER A 274 6.85 -13.96 -3.94
C SER A 274 6.76 -14.10 -5.46
N ASP A 275 6.42 -15.30 -5.97
CA ASP A 275 6.39 -15.58 -7.40
C ASP A 275 5.22 -14.86 -8.10
N PRO A 276 5.48 -14.00 -9.09
CA PRO A 276 4.43 -13.22 -9.75
C PRO A 276 3.36 -14.06 -10.47
N VAL A 277 3.73 -15.23 -11.00
CA VAL A 277 2.78 -16.11 -11.71
C VAL A 277 1.81 -16.73 -10.70
N ARG A 278 2.32 -17.24 -9.58
CA ARG A 278 1.52 -17.79 -8.48
C ARG A 278 0.65 -16.72 -7.81
N LEU A 279 1.16 -15.50 -7.67
CA LEU A 279 0.35 -14.36 -7.22
C LEU A 279 -0.80 -14.08 -8.19
N ALA A 280 -0.54 -14.09 -9.50
CA ALA A 280 -1.58 -13.89 -10.51
C ALA A 280 -2.63 -15.02 -10.48
N GLU A 281 -2.23 -16.28 -10.31
CA GLU A 281 -3.15 -17.41 -10.15
C GLU A 281 -4.14 -17.18 -9.00
N LEU A 282 -3.66 -16.70 -7.85
CA LEU A 282 -4.50 -16.47 -6.68
C LEU A 282 -5.34 -15.18 -6.82
N ALA A 283 -4.72 -14.08 -7.25
CA ALA A 283 -5.36 -12.76 -7.30
C ALA A 283 -6.40 -12.62 -8.42
N LEU A 284 -6.28 -13.40 -9.50
CA LEU A 284 -7.18 -13.32 -10.66
C LEU A 284 -8.23 -14.45 -10.69
N ALA A 285 -8.19 -15.40 -9.76
CA ALA A 285 -9.15 -16.50 -9.69
C ALA A 285 -10.56 -16.07 -9.27
N ARG A 286 -10.69 -14.96 -8.56
CA ARG A 286 -11.94 -14.44 -7.99
C ARG A 286 -12.04 -12.92 -8.18
N PRO A 287 -13.24 -12.32 -8.01
CA PRO A 287 -13.37 -10.87 -7.97
C PRO A 287 -12.38 -10.25 -6.97
N ALA A 288 -11.87 -9.07 -7.30
CA ALA A 288 -10.79 -8.42 -6.55
C ALA A 288 -11.06 -8.30 -5.05
N GLU A 289 -12.31 -8.02 -4.67
CA GLU A 289 -12.75 -7.93 -3.26
C GLU A 289 -12.40 -9.23 -2.51
N THR A 290 -12.82 -10.38 -3.04
CA THR A 290 -12.53 -11.68 -2.44
C THR A 290 -11.05 -12.03 -2.56
N ALA A 291 -10.44 -11.73 -3.71
CA ALA A 291 -9.04 -12.07 -3.97
C ALA A 291 -8.06 -11.35 -3.04
N ALA A 292 -8.32 -10.09 -2.68
CA ALA A 292 -7.51 -9.35 -1.71
C ALA A 292 -7.55 -10.01 -0.32
N HIS A 293 -8.72 -10.47 0.12
CA HIS A 293 -8.85 -11.27 1.34
C HIS A 293 -8.13 -12.61 1.25
N ASP A 294 -8.20 -13.29 0.10
CA ASP A 294 -7.54 -14.58 -0.10
C ASP A 294 -6.02 -14.50 -0.03
N LEU A 295 -5.43 -13.42 -0.55
CA LEU A 295 -3.99 -13.16 -0.45
C LEU A 295 -3.56 -13.06 1.01
N VAL A 296 -4.32 -12.31 1.82
CA VAL A 296 -4.05 -12.17 3.27
C VAL A 296 -4.28 -13.49 3.99
N ASP A 297 -5.39 -14.19 3.70
CA ASP A 297 -5.69 -15.49 4.30
C ASP A 297 -4.60 -16.54 3.98
N PHE A 298 -4.07 -16.52 2.75
CA PHE A 298 -2.96 -17.37 2.36
C PHE A 298 -1.72 -17.12 3.23
N ALA A 299 -1.35 -15.86 3.43
CA ALA A 299 -0.19 -15.49 4.27
C ALA A 299 -0.40 -15.87 5.74
N VAL A 300 -1.59 -15.59 6.30
CA VAL A 300 -1.95 -15.99 7.68
C VAL A 300 -1.87 -17.52 7.85
N GLN A 301 -2.43 -18.28 6.91
CA GLN A 301 -2.42 -19.75 6.97
C GLN A 301 -1.02 -20.35 6.72
N SER A 302 -0.15 -19.62 6.02
CA SER A 302 1.23 -20.03 5.74
C SER A 302 2.19 -19.75 6.91
N GLY A 303 1.74 -19.02 7.93
CA GLY A 303 2.48 -18.80 9.17
C GLY A 303 2.08 -17.52 9.90
N GLY A 304 1.71 -16.47 9.15
CA GLY A 304 1.29 -15.18 9.71
C GLY A 304 2.27 -14.59 10.72
N SER A 305 3.58 -14.71 10.45
CA SER A 305 4.61 -14.29 11.41
C SER A 305 4.83 -12.79 11.43
N ASP A 306 4.33 -12.04 10.45
CA ASP A 306 4.43 -10.58 10.37
C ASP A 306 3.05 -9.93 10.14
N ASN A 307 3.00 -8.60 10.16
CA ASN A 307 1.88 -7.82 9.66
C ASN A 307 1.74 -8.01 8.14
N ILE A 308 0.50 -8.13 7.65
CA ILE A 308 0.21 -8.49 6.26
C ILE A 308 -0.68 -7.42 5.67
N THR A 309 -0.17 -6.72 4.66
CA THR A 309 -0.92 -5.66 3.98
C THR A 309 -0.91 -5.84 2.48
N VAL A 310 -2.07 -5.66 1.86
CA VAL A 310 -2.32 -5.83 0.43
C VAL A 310 -3.20 -4.69 -0.08
N ALA A 311 -2.82 -4.13 -1.23
CA ALA A 311 -3.68 -3.30 -2.07
C ALA A 311 -3.77 -3.89 -3.47
N LEU A 312 -4.98 -4.16 -3.95
CA LEU A 312 -5.23 -4.80 -5.24
C LEU A 312 -6.09 -3.91 -6.14
N VAL A 313 -5.55 -3.56 -7.31
CA VAL A 313 -6.24 -2.76 -8.34
C VAL A 313 -6.52 -3.67 -9.55
N PRO A 314 -7.76 -4.12 -9.76
CA PRO A 314 -8.11 -4.85 -10.98
C PRO A 314 -8.06 -3.91 -12.19
N ILE A 315 -7.34 -4.35 -13.23
CA ILE A 315 -7.30 -3.67 -14.52
C ILE A 315 -8.02 -4.56 -15.53
N VAL A 316 -9.22 -4.14 -15.91
CA VAL A 316 -10.02 -4.80 -16.94
C VAL A 316 -9.80 -4.08 -18.27
N PRO A 317 -9.73 -4.80 -19.41
CA PRO A 317 -9.71 -4.15 -20.72
C PRO A 317 -10.99 -3.34 -20.90
N SER A 318 -10.92 -2.17 -21.54
CA SER A 318 -12.14 -1.44 -21.85
C SER A 318 -13.04 -2.32 -22.71
N ARG A 319 -14.36 -2.21 -22.51
CA ARG A 319 -15.31 -2.75 -23.48
C ARG A 319 -15.12 -1.95 -24.77
N ALA A 320 -14.27 -2.44 -25.68
CA ALA A 320 -14.33 -2.02 -27.06
C ALA A 320 -15.79 -2.14 -27.49
N SER A 321 -16.35 -1.02 -27.96
CA SER A 321 -17.68 -1.00 -28.54
C SER A 321 -17.70 -2.11 -29.60
N VAL A 322 -18.49 -3.15 -29.37
CA VAL A 322 -18.78 -4.15 -30.40
C VAL A 322 -19.52 -3.39 -31.49
N GLN A 323 -18.78 -2.84 -32.45
CA GLN A 323 -19.34 -2.35 -33.70
C GLN A 323 -19.84 -3.60 -34.43
N GLN A 324 -21.15 -3.80 -34.37
CA GLN A 324 -21.89 -4.59 -35.36
C GLN A 324 -21.92 -3.83 -36.68
#